data_AF-A0A2S8F580-F1
#
_entry.id   AF-A0A2S8F580-F1
#
_cell.length_a   1.000
_cell.length_b   1.000
_cell.length_c   1.000
_cell.angle_alpha   90.00
_cell.angle_beta   90.00
_cell.angle_gamma   90.00
#
_symmetry.space_group_name_H-M   'P 1'
#
loop_
_entity.id
_entity.type
_entity.pdbx_description
1 polymer ?
#
loop_
_entity_poly.entity_id
_entity_poly.type
_entity_poly.pdbx_seq_one_letter_code
_entity_poly.pdbx_strand_id
1 'polypeptide(L)'
;MAFGDFWYTFSVEQSVVTLLIAMVRILVESSATILIGILGAAAIRVSGGYRALQAWMGPAGSFERTFRLLVAGLCVPVCALGVIPIAKELADGGMPRRDLAVLWLVAPLLNPLSLLYAISVLPIWQFGVFLLVACFYAVVVAEVAGRFSDEPQNINTTYVPEVTNGTTRLWNTAVAAGQIVTGWSIVYILLGMVISGLIVGFIPSGAFEKILSFQNTTGPLETMALTGPQMVTPITFTMAVSAIHSTHLAFACAIVLQLLGVAWCAGTVLAMRSVWGTQRTLALLLVTLVLATTVSYGTYSLFPPSPGDEEETHGLDTLARPYHATFDQFSLALSQQLNHTDLIMQAGTTLLGILVLWGIVVRSRGLRFREDPIPAAEAKASAGRWNVELTPGQVGISLIGVAAVGIIMLMYSIFPGVEESFEQMKKVSADAVIAVKTNKTHVAQQKLAEWDTVAARMPVGWVLRMGVPNSQQATEIRALRELLWKTRKQFTQAELTDAEVRERGNELIDQFQSCRVACLGDKT
;
A
#
# COMPACT_ATOMS: atom_id res chain seq x y z
N MET A 1 8.76 -7.25 -27.43
CA MET A 1 9.88 -6.40 -27.90
C MET A 1 11.07 -7.33 -28.08
N ALA A 2 11.72 -7.37 -29.24
CA ALA A 2 12.95 -8.16 -29.35
C ALA A 2 13.99 -7.52 -28.41
N PHE A 3 14.77 -8.32 -27.69
CA PHE A 3 15.76 -7.82 -26.72
C PHE A 3 16.75 -6.80 -27.33
N GLY A 4 16.87 -6.76 -28.67
CA GLY A 4 17.64 -5.77 -29.42
C GLY A 4 17.07 -4.34 -29.39
N ASP A 5 15.75 -4.14 -29.43
CA ASP A 5 15.13 -2.81 -29.46
C ASP A 5 15.24 -2.07 -28.11
N PHE A 6 15.45 -2.84 -27.04
CA PHE A 6 15.67 -2.32 -25.68
C PHE A 6 16.88 -1.39 -25.61
N TRP A 7 17.98 -1.75 -26.28
CA TRP A 7 19.23 -0.99 -26.20
C TRP A 7 19.19 0.33 -26.98
N TYR A 8 18.39 0.42 -28.04
CA TYR A 8 18.28 1.64 -28.85
C TYR A 8 17.50 2.77 -28.16
N THR A 9 16.69 2.44 -27.16
CA THR A 9 15.90 3.42 -26.38
C THR A 9 16.53 3.74 -25.02
N PHE A 10 17.64 3.07 -24.67
CA PHE A 10 18.32 3.23 -23.41
C PHE A 10 19.16 4.51 -23.39
N SER A 11 18.85 5.41 -22.45
CA SER A 11 19.65 6.60 -22.17
C SER A 11 20.06 6.59 -20.71
N VAL A 12 21.37 6.62 -20.47
CA VAL A 12 21.97 6.63 -19.12
C VAL A 12 21.45 7.80 -18.30
N GLU A 13 21.40 8.99 -18.90
CA GLU A 13 20.87 10.20 -18.25
C GLU A 13 19.47 9.94 -17.71
N GLN A 14 18.59 9.49 -18.60
CA GLN A 14 17.19 9.37 -18.27
C GLN A 14 16.94 8.25 -17.24
N SER A 15 17.76 7.18 -17.26
CA SER A 15 17.77 6.14 -16.21
C SER A 15 18.22 6.67 -14.85
N VAL A 16 19.25 7.53 -14.81
CA VAL A 16 19.72 8.15 -13.55
C VAL A 16 18.66 9.10 -12.98
N VAL A 17 18.07 9.95 -13.84
CA VAL A 17 16.98 10.87 -13.45
C VAL A 17 15.79 10.07 -12.89
N THR A 18 15.42 8.98 -13.57
CA THR A 18 14.33 8.10 -13.14
C THR A 18 14.63 7.43 -11.81
N LEU A 19 15.86 6.96 -11.59
CA LEU A 19 16.26 6.39 -10.31
C LEU A 19 16.06 7.37 -9.16
N LEU A 20 16.48 8.62 -9.33
CA LEU A 20 16.37 9.65 -8.29
C LEU A 20 14.90 9.97 -7.99
N ILE A 21 14.09 10.15 -9.04
CA ILE A 21 12.65 10.40 -8.91
C ILE A 21 11.96 9.20 -8.21
N ALA A 22 12.26 7.97 -8.65
CA ALA A 22 11.68 6.76 -8.09
C ALA A 22 12.07 6.58 -6.62
N MET A 23 13.33 6.87 -6.24
CA MET A 23 13.75 6.82 -4.84
C MET A 23 12.98 7.81 -3.97
N VAL A 24 12.84 9.06 -4.40
CA VAL A 24 12.07 10.06 -3.63
C VAL A 24 10.60 9.66 -3.54
N ARG A 25 10.02 9.22 -4.64
CA ARG A 25 8.64 8.76 -4.69
C ARG A 25 8.38 7.58 -3.76
N ILE A 26 9.19 6.53 -3.82
CA ILE A 26 9.06 5.35 -2.94
C ILE A 26 9.21 5.78 -1.48
N LEU A 27 10.16 6.68 -1.18
CA LEU A 27 10.35 7.22 0.17
C LEU A 27 9.09 7.93 0.67
N VAL A 28 8.52 8.84 -0.13
CA VAL A 28 7.33 9.61 0.27
C VAL A 28 6.11 8.70 0.40
N GLU A 29 5.84 7.84 -0.58
CA GLU A 29 4.72 6.90 -0.56
C GLU A 29 4.82 5.88 0.59
N SER A 30 6.04 5.45 0.95
CA SER A 30 6.25 4.47 2.03
C SER A 30 6.44 5.12 3.41
N SER A 31 6.66 6.43 3.49
CA SER A 31 7.08 7.14 4.71
C SER A 31 6.18 6.86 5.92
N ALA A 32 4.86 7.01 5.75
CA ALA A 32 3.89 6.78 6.82
C ALA A 32 3.92 5.33 7.30
N THR A 33 4.02 4.37 6.37
CA THR A 33 4.10 2.94 6.72
C THR A 33 5.42 2.56 7.39
N ILE A 34 6.53 3.18 6.99
CA ILE A 34 7.85 3.01 7.63
C ILE A 34 7.82 3.58 9.05
N LEU A 35 7.22 4.75 9.22
CA LEU A 35 7.04 5.38 10.54
C LEU A 35 6.22 4.47 11.47
N ILE A 36 5.08 3.96 11.00
CA ILE A 36 4.25 3.02 11.76
C ILE A 36 5.01 1.73 12.06
N GLY A 37 5.80 1.24 11.10
CA GLY A 37 6.72 0.11 11.29
C GLY A 37 7.71 0.31 12.44
N ILE A 38 8.39 1.45 12.46
CA ILE A 38 9.38 1.78 13.48
C ILE A 38 8.72 1.96 14.85
N LEU A 39 7.61 2.70 14.91
CA LEU A 39 6.88 2.92 16.16
C LEU A 39 6.27 1.61 16.70
N GLY A 40 5.73 0.78 15.83
CA GLY A 40 5.24 -0.56 16.18
C GLY A 40 6.35 -1.45 16.73
N ALA A 41 7.50 -1.49 16.06
CA ALA A 41 8.67 -2.24 16.54
C ALA A 41 9.17 -1.70 17.90
N ALA A 42 9.25 -0.39 18.07
CA ALA A 42 9.65 0.24 19.33
C ALA A 42 8.67 -0.08 20.47
N ALA A 43 7.37 -0.06 20.19
CA ALA A 43 6.36 -0.41 21.17
C ALA A 43 6.40 -1.90 21.53
N ILE A 44 6.64 -2.79 20.56
CA ILE A 44 6.85 -4.23 20.79
C ILE A 44 8.08 -4.44 21.68
N ARG A 45 9.19 -3.76 21.38
CA ARG A 45 10.42 -3.82 22.19
C ARG A 45 10.15 -3.45 23.64
N VAL A 46 9.44 -2.34 23.86
CA VAL A 46 9.15 -1.82 25.21
C VAL A 46 8.08 -2.62 25.96
N SER A 47 7.17 -3.29 25.25
CA SER A 47 6.13 -4.11 25.87
C SER A 47 6.58 -5.53 26.23
N GLY A 48 7.88 -5.85 26.18
CA GLY A 48 8.39 -7.18 26.50
C GLY A 48 8.50 -8.13 25.30
N GLY A 49 8.46 -7.58 24.08
CA GLY A 49 8.77 -8.29 22.85
C GLY A 49 7.73 -9.35 22.47
N TYR A 50 8.20 -10.39 21.78
CA TYR A 50 7.36 -11.50 21.32
C TYR A 50 6.63 -12.22 22.47
N ARG A 51 7.27 -12.35 23.64
CA ARG A 51 6.69 -13.07 24.80
C ARG A 51 5.36 -12.46 25.25
N ALA A 52 5.26 -11.13 25.24
CA ALA A 52 4.02 -10.43 25.61
C ALA A 52 2.89 -10.69 24.60
N LEU A 53 3.23 -10.83 23.32
CA LEU A 53 2.26 -11.11 22.26
C LEU A 53 1.88 -12.59 22.18
N GLN A 54 2.75 -13.50 22.65
CA GLN A 54 2.58 -14.95 22.53
C GLN A 54 1.25 -15.42 23.14
N ALA A 55 0.85 -14.85 24.28
CA ALA A 55 -0.41 -15.19 24.94
C ALA A 55 -1.63 -14.87 24.06
N TRP A 56 -1.60 -13.77 23.31
CA TRP A 56 -2.69 -13.38 22.40
C TRP A 56 -2.66 -14.16 21.08
N MET A 57 -1.49 -14.59 20.60
CA MET A 57 -1.37 -15.30 19.31
C MET A 57 -1.84 -16.76 19.37
N GLY A 58 -2.11 -17.32 20.55
CA GLY A 58 -2.51 -18.73 20.70
C GLY A 58 -1.33 -19.69 20.53
N PRO A 59 -1.55 -21.01 20.41
CA PRO A 59 -0.48 -22.01 20.36
C PRO A 59 0.38 -21.91 19.09
N ALA A 60 1.68 -22.18 19.21
CA ALA A 60 2.63 -22.10 18.09
C ALA A 60 2.37 -23.17 17.04
N GLY A 61 2.55 -22.81 15.76
CA GLY A 61 2.38 -23.72 14.64
C GLY A 61 0.93 -24.11 14.31
N SER A 62 -0.06 -23.54 14.99
CA SER A 62 -1.47 -23.82 14.73
C SER A 62 -2.02 -22.97 13.57
N PHE A 63 -3.02 -23.49 12.86
CA PHE A 63 -3.79 -22.72 11.87
C PHE A 63 -4.49 -21.52 12.50
N GLU A 64 -4.92 -21.64 13.77
CA GLU A 64 -5.52 -20.55 14.53
C GLU A 64 -4.57 -19.36 14.65
N ARG A 65 -3.28 -19.61 14.92
CA ARG A 65 -2.28 -18.55 14.99
C ARG A 65 -2.07 -17.89 13.63
N THR A 66 -1.99 -18.65 12.54
CA THR A 66 -1.93 -18.09 11.17
C THR A 66 -3.12 -17.17 10.90
N PHE A 67 -4.33 -17.57 11.30
CA PHE A 67 -5.53 -16.74 11.15
C PHE A 67 -5.46 -15.45 12.00
N ARG A 68 -5.02 -15.54 13.26
CA ARG A 68 -4.82 -14.35 14.12
C ARG A 68 -3.77 -13.40 13.54
N LEU A 69 -2.72 -13.92 12.90
CA LEU A 69 -1.71 -13.11 12.21
C LEU A 69 -2.25 -12.45 10.93
N LEU A 70 -3.13 -13.12 10.20
CA LEU A 70 -3.85 -12.52 9.06
C LEU A 70 -4.70 -11.34 9.51
N VAL A 71 -5.46 -11.53 10.60
CA VAL A 71 -6.26 -10.45 11.21
C VAL A 71 -5.38 -9.31 11.71
N ALA A 72 -4.25 -9.62 12.35
CA ALA A 72 -3.29 -8.60 12.75
C ALA A 72 -2.73 -7.84 11.53
N GLY A 73 -2.41 -8.54 10.44
CA GLY A 73 -1.97 -7.94 9.18
C GLY A 73 -3.00 -6.97 8.59
N LEU A 74 -4.28 -7.32 8.64
CA LEU A 74 -5.39 -6.44 8.23
C LEU A 74 -5.48 -5.17 9.10
N CYS A 75 -5.04 -5.22 10.35
CA CYS A 75 -5.08 -4.09 11.27
C CYS A 75 -3.83 -3.21 11.24
N VAL A 76 -2.74 -3.66 10.61
CA VAL A 76 -1.45 -2.94 10.63
C VAL A 76 -1.15 -2.37 9.24
N PRO A 77 -1.17 -1.04 9.07
CA PRO A 77 -1.02 -0.39 7.77
C PRO A 77 0.46 -0.29 7.40
N VAL A 78 1.07 -1.43 7.08
CA VAL A 78 2.48 -1.52 6.66
C VAL A 78 2.60 -1.95 5.20
N CYS A 79 3.71 -1.55 4.56
CA CYS A 79 4.13 -2.09 3.27
C CYS A 79 5.36 -3.00 3.47
N ALA A 80 5.89 -3.56 2.37
CA ALA A 80 7.10 -4.38 2.44
C ALA A 80 8.32 -3.67 3.08
N LEU A 81 8.47 -2.35 2.93
CA LEU A 81 9.53 -1.62 3.66
C LEU A 81 9.18 -1.39 5.14
N GLY A 82 7.93 -1.03 5.43
CA GLY A 82 7.46 -0.73 6.78
C GLY A 82 7.39 -1.95 7.71
N VAL A 83 7.23 -3.16 7.16
CA VAL A 83 7.19 -4.38 7.97
C VAL A 83 8.58 -4.82 8.46
N ILE A 84 9.67 -4.42 7.79
CA ILE A 84 11.06 -4.80 8.14
C ILE A 84 11.39 -4.56 9.62
N PRO A 85 11.22 -3.35 10.20
CA PRO A 85 11.53 -3.11 11.61
C PRO A 85 10.70 -3.99 12.56
N ILE A 86 9.40 -4.17 12.28
CA ILE A 86 8.52 -5.02 13.10
C ILE A 86 9.01 -6.47 13.07
N ALA A 87 9.27 -6.99 11.87
CA ALA A 87 9.67 -8.36 11.68
C ALA A 87 11.04 -8.66 12.31
N LYS A 88 12.01 -7.74 12.19
CA LYS A 88 13.32 -7.91 12.86
C LYS A 88 13.17 -7.91 14.39
N GLU A 89 12.35 -7.01 14.94
CA GLU A 89 12.12 -6.99 16.39
C GLU A 89 11.50 -8.29 16.91
N LEU A 90 10.50 -8.81 16.19
CA LEU A 90 9.87 -10.07 16.55
C LEU A 90 10.79 -11.26 16.34
N ALA A 91 11.66 -11.22 15.32
CA ALA A 91 12.68 -12.23 15.10
C ALA A 91 13.70 -12.27 16.25
N ASP A 92 14.20 -11.10 16.66
CA ASP A 92 15.15 -10.95 17.77
C ASP A 92 14.50 -11.39 19.10
N GLY A 93 13.18 -11.19 19.23
CA GLY A 93 12.36 -11.68 20.33
C GLY A 93 12.05 -13.19 20.32
N GLY A 94 12.48 -13.94 19.30
CA GLY A 94 12.26 -15.39 19.20
C GLY A 94 10.89 -15.80 18.65
N MET A 95 10.28 -14.99 17.78
CA MET A 95 9.08 -15.40 17.06
C MET A 95 9.38 -16.56 16.10
N PRO A 96 8.60 -17.67 16.12
CA PRO A 96 8.80 -18.79 15.23
C PRO A 96 8.85 -18.37 13.76
N ARG A 97 9.75 -18.96 12.98
CA ARG A 97 9.97 -18.60 11.56
C ARG A 97 8.70 -18.75 10.71
N ARG A 98 7.90 -19.79 10.98
CA ARG A 98 6.56 -20.01 10.39
C ARG A 98 5.69 -18.76 10.50
N ASP A 99 5.54 -18.26 11.72
CA ASP A 99 4.66 -17.14 12.04
C ASP A 99 5.23 -15.82 11.50
N LEU A 100 6.55 -15.67 11.63
CA LEU A 100 7.26 -14.48 11.16
C LEU A 100 7.17 -14.33 9.64
N ALA A 101 7.23 -15.42 8.88
CA ALA A 101 7.11 -15.37 7.43
C ALA A 101 5.71 -14.92 6.97
N VAL A 102 4.65 -15.35 7.67
CA VAL A 102 3.28 -14.86 7.42
C VAL A 102 3.20 -13.37 7.68
N LEU A 103 3.65 -12.90 8.84
CA LEU A 103 3.62 -11.48 9.17
C LEU A 103 4.41 -10.65 8.15
N TRP A 104 5.61 -11.10 7.79
CA TRP A 104 6.52 -10.36 6.91
C TRP A 104 5.97 -10.23 5.49
N LEU A 105 5.50 -11.34 4.90
CA LEU A 105 5.14 -11.39 3.49
C LEU A 105 3.66 -11.13 3.23
N VAL A 106 2.77 -11.39 4.19
CA VAL A 106 1.32 -11.29 3.98
C VAL A 106 0.74 -10.00 4.52
N ALA A 107 1.27 -9.44 5.62
CA ALA A 107 0.76 -8.16 6.14
C ALA A 107 0.78 -7.03 5.09
N PRO A 108 1.84 -6.86 4.27
CA PRO A 108 1.82 -5.88 3.18
C PRO A 108 0.72 -6.10 2.15
N LEU A 109 0.35 -7.35 1.87
CA LEU A 109 -0.70 -7.71 0.91
C LEU A 109 -2.10 -7.41 1.43
N LEU A 110 -2.27 -7.46 2.76
CA LEU A 110 -3.52 -7.20 3.44
C LEU A 110 -3.59 -5.78 4.00
N ASN A 111 -2.75 -4.87 3.48
CA ASN A 111 -2.76 -3.49 3.90
C ASN A 111 -4.18 -2.92 3.76
N PRO A 112 -4.80 -2.44 4.85
CA PRO A 112 -6.19 -2.03 4.85
C PRO A 112 -6.45 -0.90 3.84
N LEU A 113 -5.50 0.02 3.65
CA LEU A 113 -5.64 1.10 2.67
C LEU A 113 -5.71 0.57 1.24
N SER A 114 -4.86 -0.40 0.89
CA SER A 114 -4.91 -1.05 -0.43
C SER A 114 -6.21 -1.81 -0.63
N LEU A 115 -6.69 -2.55 0.39
CA LEU A 115 -7.92 -3.32 0.28
C LEU A 115 -9.15 -2.42 0.09
N LEU A 116 -9.20 -1.28 0.79
CA LEU A 116 -10.30 -0.32 0.69
C LEU A 116 -10.34 0.42 -0.64
N TYR A 117 -9.18 0.69 -1.20
CA TYR A 117 -9.12 1.23 -2.55
C TYR A 117 -9.42 0.14 -3.58
N ALA A 118 -8.92 -1.08 -3.39
CA ALA A 118 -9.20 -2.20 -4.29
C ALA A 118 -10.71 -2.50 -4.37
N ILE A 119 -11.44 -2.50 -3.24
CA ILE A 119 -12.90 -2.71 -3.23
C ILE A 119 -13.68 -1.56 -3.90
N SER A 120 -13.10 -0.35 -4.00
CA SER A 120 -13.76 0.80 -4.61
C SER A 120 -13.62 0.84 -6.13
N VAL A 121 -12.51 0.34 -6.62
CA VAL A 121 -12.14 0.36 -8.03
C VAL A 121 -12.49 -0.94 -8.74
N LEU A 122 -12.33 -2.09 -8.07
CA LEU A 122 -12.42 -3.39 -8.70
C LEU A 122 -13.81 -4.02 -8.55
N PRO A 123 -14.24 -4.83 -9.53
CA PRO A 123 -15.39 -5.69 -9.36
C PRO A 123 -15.16 -6.69 -8.22
N ILE A 124 -16.24 -7.02 -7.51
CA ILE A 124 -16.23 -7.87 -6.30
C ILE A 124 -15.48 -9.19 -6.52
N TRP A 125 -15.60 -9.80 -7.71
CA TRP A 125 -14.92 -11.05 -8.00
C TRP A 125 -13.39 -10.90 -8.09
N GLN A 126 -12.87 -9.82 -8.67
CA GLN A 126 -11.42 -9.56 -8.76
C GLN A 126 -10.85 -9.29 -7.37
N PHE A 127 -11.54 -8.46 -6.59
CA PHE A 127 -11.20 -8.23 -5.19
C PHE A 127 -11.19 -9.55 -4.39
N GLY A 128 -12.21 -10.40 -4.57
CA GLY A 128 -12.30 -11.71 -3.96
C GLY A 128 -11.12 -12.63 -4.32
N VAL A 129 -10.68 -12.61 -5.59
CA VAL A 129 -9.49 -13.35 -6.03
C VAL A 129 -8.24 -12.85 -5.31
N PHE A 130 -7.99 -11.54 -5.23
CA PHE A 130 -6.82 -11.02 -4.52
C PHE A 130 -6.79 -11.38 -3.03
N LEU A 131 -7.95 -11.33 -2.37
CA LEU A 131 -8.06 -11.73 -0.97
C LEU A 131 -7.82 -13.24 -0.79
N LEU A 132 -8.41 -14.07 -1.66
CA LEU A 132 -8.20 -15.52 -1.65
C LEU A 132 -6.74 -15.88 -1.88
N VAL A 133 -6.08 -15.23 -2.84
CA VAL A 133 -4.66 -15.43 -3.15
C VAL A 133 -3.79 -15.03 -1.96
N ALA A 134 -4.05 -13.89 -1.30
CA ALA A 134 -3.30 -13.48 -0.11
C ALA A 134 -3.47 -14.48 1.06
N CYS A 135 -4.69 -14.96 1.30
CA CYS A 135 -4.97 -15.98 2.31
C CYS A 135 -4.30 -17.32 1.99
N PHE A 136 -4.38 -17.77 0.73
CA PHE A 136 -3.75 -19.00 0.28
C PHE A 136 -2.21 -18.90 0.38
N TYR A 137 -1.65 -17.78 -0.04
CA TYR A 137 -0.23 -17.49 0.07
C TYR A 137 0.26 -17.53 1.53
N ALA A 138 -0.54 -17.04 2.48
CA ALA A 138 -0.23 -17.12 3.90
C ALA A 138 -0.06 -18.56 4.39
N VAL A 139 -0.95 -19.46 3.98
CA VAL A 139 -0.85 -20.88 4.32
C VAL A 139 0.41 -21.49 3.71
N VAL A 140 0.65 -21.24 2.42
CA VAL A 140 1.83 -21.76 1.71
C VAL A 140 3.14 -21.29 2.36
N VAL A 141 3.26 -20.00 2.63
CA VAL A 141 4.44 -19.41 3.28
C VAL A 141 4.62 -19.94 4.70
N ALA A 142 3.53 -20.07 5.47
CA ALA A 142 3.58 -20.63 6.82
C ALA A 142 4.13 -22.07 6.81
N GLU A 143 3.63 -22.92 5.91
CA GLU A 143 4.07 -24.31 5.81
C GLU A 143 5.52 -24.43 5.35
N VAL A 144 5.91 -23.66 4.34
CA VAL A 144 7.29 -23.68 3.83
C VAL A 144 8.26 -23.16 4.87
N ALA A 145 7.97 -22.04 5.53
CA ALA A 145 8.80 -21.53 6.62
C ALA A 145 8.82 -22.47 7.83
N GLY A 146 7.69 -23.15 8.11
CA GLY A 146 7.56 -24.16 9.15
C GLY A 146 8.53 -25.32 9.01
N ARG A 147 8.76 -25.81 7.79
CA ARG A 147 9.71 -26.89 7.50
C ARG A 147 11.18 -26.56 7.83
N PHE A 148 11.50 -25.28 8.02
CA PHE A 148 12.84 -24.83 8.37
C PHE A 148 12.98 -24.40 9.85
N SER A 149 12.06 -24.81 10.71
CA SER A 149 11.93 -24.32 12.10
C SER A 149 12.66 -25.16 13.16
N ASP A 150 13.29 -26.28 12.80
CA ASP A 150 13.93 -27.21 13.77
C ASP A 150 15.21 -26.65 14.43
N GLU A 151 15.67 -25.47 14.02
CA GLU A 151 16.89 -24.88 14.54
C GLU A 151 16.57 -23.98 15.75
N PRO A 152 17.20 -24.21 16.92
CA PRO A 152 16.96 -23.39 18.11
C PRO A 152 17.28 -21.92 17.78
N GLN A 153 16.28 -21.04 17.94
CA GLN A 153 16.49 -19.61 17.76
C GLN A 153 17.36 -19.08 18.90
N ASN A 154 18.49 -18.46 18.55
CA ASN A 154 19.26 -17.64 19.49
C ASN A 154 18.42 -16.42 19.85
N ILE A 155 17.73 -16.49 21.00
CA ILE A 155 16.96 -15.36 21.51
C ILE A 155 17.96 -14.31 22.00
N ASN A 156 18.17 -13.28 21.20
CA ASN A 156 18.92 -12.09 21.62
C ASN A 156 17.99 -11.25 22.49
N THR A 157 17.86 -11.60 23.77
CA THR A 157 17.12 -10.78 24.73
C THR A 157 17.90 -9.49 24.98
N THR A 158 17.67 -8.47 24.16
CA THR A 158 18.06 -7.11 24.51
C THR A 158 17.25 -6.77 25.77
N TYR A 159 17.93 -6.64 26.91
CA TYR A 159 17.27 -6.36 28.18
C TYR A 159 16.51 -5.04 28.07
N VAL A 160 15.18 -5.10 28.20
CA VAL A 160 14.33 -3.94 28.39
C VAL A 160 13.78 -4.03 29.80
N PRO A 161 14.00 -3.01 30.65
CA PRO A 161 13.49 -3.03 32.01
C PRO A 161 11.96 -3.11 32.00
N GLU A 162 11.39 -3.93 32.89
CA GLU A 162 9.95 -3.97 33.08
C GLU A 162 9.49 -2.64 33.69
N VAL A 163 8.71 -1.87 32.93
CA VAL A 163 8.28 -0.53 33.33
C VAL A 163 6.77 -0.49 33.52
N THR A 164 6.34 0.01 34.67
CA THR A 164 4.93 0.19 35.06
C THR A 164 4.42 1.63 34.84
N ASN A 165 5.29 2.64 34.90
CA ASN A 165 4.91 4.05 34.70
C ASN A 165 4.75 4.43 33.21
N GLY A 166 3.66 5.13 32.88
CA GLY A 166 3.34 5.56 31.52
C GLY A 166 4.35 6.54 30.89
N THR A 167 4.89 7.50 31.66
CA THR A 167 5.86 8.48 31.14
C THR A 167 7.19 7.82 30.80
N THR A 168 7.63 6.88 31.65
CA THR A 168 8.83 6.07 31.45
C THR A 168 8.67 5.14 30.25
N ARG A 169 7.47 4.58 30.02
CA ARG A 169 7.15 3.82 28.79
C ARG A 169 7.25 4.70 27.55
N LEU A 170 6.68 5.91 27.57
CA LEU A 170 6.77 6.84 26.43
C LEU A 170 8.23 7.21 26.12
N TRP A 171 9.03 7.50 27.15
CA TRP A 171 10.46 7.76 26.99
C TRP A 171 11.20 6.55 26.40
N ASN A 172 10.98 5.36 26.96
CA ASN A 172 11.62 4.15 26.48
C ASN A 172 11.22 3.82 25.05
N THR A 173 9.95 4.06 24.66
CA THR A 173 9.48 3.90 23.28
C THR A 173 10.15 4.91 22.36
N ALA A 174 10.31 6.17 22.78
CA ALA A 174 11.02 7.18 22.00
C ALA A 174 12.50 6.81 21.81
N VAL A 175 13.18 6.35 22.87
CA VAL A 175 14.57 5.86 22.79
C VAL A 175 14.68 4.64 21.87
N ALA A 176 13.79 3.67 22.02
CA ALA A 176 13.74 2.48 21.16
C ALA A 176 13.50 2.84 19.69
N ALA A 177 12.55 3.73 19.40
CA ALA A 177 12.29 4.20 18.04
C ALA A 177 13.52 4.90 17.44
N GLY A 178 14.21 5.72 18.22
CA GLY A 178 15.47 6.36 17.82
C GLY A 178 16.61 5.37 17.53
N GLN A 179 16.71 4.28 18.30
CA GLN A 179 17.68 3.21 18.06
C GLN A 179 17.33 2.37 16.82
N ILE A 180 16.03 2.11 16.58
CA ILE A 180 15.56 1.31 15.45
C ILE A 180 15.73 2.09 14.13
N VAL A 181 15.35 3.38 14.10
CA VAL A 181 15.46 4.21 12.89
C VAL A 181 16.91 4.46 12.46
N THR A 182 17.86 4.41 13.39
CA THR A 182 19.31 4.48 13.11
C THR A 182 19.99 3.11 13.13
N GLY A 183 19.22 2.03 13.20
CA GLY A 183 19.71 0.65 13.22
C GLY A 183 19.87 0.05 11.83
N TRP A 184 20.23 -1.24 11.77
CA TRP A 184 20.39 -1.95 10.49
C TRP A 184 19.12 -2.01 9.63
N SER A 185 17.93 -1.87 10.23
CA SER A 185 16.66 -1.82 9.50
C SER A 185 16.64 -0.72 8.44
N ILE A 186 17.21 0.46 8.71
CA ILE A 186 17.23 1.56 7.73
C ILE A 186 18.11 1.24 6.53
N VAL A 187 19.18 0.46 6.73
CA VAL A 187 20.08 0.06 5.63
C VAL A 187 19.33 -0.83 4.64
N TYR A 188 18.54 -1.79 5.12
CA TYR A 188 17.72 -2.64 4.25
C TYR A 188 16.63 -1.84 3.53
N ILE A 189 16.02 -0.86 4.22
CA ILE A 189 15.02 0.03 3.63
C ILE A 189 15.65 0.88 2.50
N LEU A 190 16.78 1.54 2.78
CA LEU A 190 17.52 2.34 1.79
C LEU A 190 17.93 1.50 0.59
N LEU A 191 18.46 0.31 0.82
CA LEU A 191 18.90 -0.59 -0.24
C LEU A 191 17.72 -1.09 -1.09
N GLY A 192 16.56 -1.36 -0.46
CA GLY A 192 15.32 -1.64 -1.16
C GLY A 192 14.88 -0.50 -2.08
N MET A 193 14.93 0.76 -1.60
CA MET A 193 14.59 1.94 -2.40
C MET A 193 15.56 2.17 -3.56
N VAL A 194 16.87 2.07 -3.31
CA VAL A 194 17.91 2.23 -4.35
C VAL A 194 17.78 1.17 -5.43
N ILE A 195 17.65 -0.10 -5.06
CA ILE A 195 17.53 -1.21 -6.03
C ILE A 195 16.24 -1.07 -6.83
N SER A 196 15.13 -0.70 -6.18
CA SER A 196 13.86 -0.47 -6.89
C SER A 196 13.97 0.69 -7.88
N GLY A 197 14.60 1.80 -7.49
CA GLY A 197 14.84 2.94 -8.39
C GLY A 197 15.75 2.59 -9.57
N LEU A 198 16.78 1.76 -9.34
CA LEU A 198 17.62 1.21 -10.42
C LEU A 198 16.77 0.41 -11.41
N ILE A 199 15.98 -0.55 -10.92
CA ILE A 199 15.15 -1.41 -11.78
C ILE A 199 14.19 -0.58 -12.62
N VAL A 200 13.45 0.35 -11.99
CA VAL A 200 12.52 1.25 -12.71
C VAL A 200 13.25 2.08 -13.75
N GLY A 201 14.45 2.58 -13.42
CA GLY A 201 15.30 3.32 -14.36
C GLY A 201 15.72 2.53 -15.60
N PHE A 202 15.77 1.20 -15.51
CA PHE A 202 16.08 0.31 -16.64
C PHE A 202 14.85 -0.14 -17.43
N ILE A 203 13.62 0.00 -16.90
CA ILE A 203 12.40 -0.42 -17.60
C ILE A 203 11.95 0.68 -18.56
N PRO A 204 11.90 0.45 -19.88
CA PRO A 204 11.47 1.45 -20.84
C PRO A 204 10.02 1.91 -20.62
N SER A 205 9.75 3.17 -20.97
CA SER A 205 8.39 3.71 -20.95
C SER A 205 7.44 2.87 -21.81
N GLY A 206 6.22 2.61 -21.32
CA GLY A 206 5.23 1.79 -22.02
C GLY A 206 5.55 0.28 -22.09
N ALA A 207 6.62 -0.20 -21.45
CA ALA A 207 6.94 -1.63 -21.45
C ALA A 207 5.83 -2.46 -20.80
N PHE A 208 5.25 -1.99 -19.69
CA PHE A 208 4.20 -2.70 -18.98
C PHE A 208 2.90 -2.82 -19.79
N GLU A 209 2.55 -1.85 -20.63
CA GLU A 209 1.38 -1.96 -21.52
C GLU A 209 1.51 -3.16 -22.47
N LYS A 210 2.69 -3.34 -23.08
CA LYS A 210 2.96 -4.47 -23.97
C LYS A 210 3.06 -5.80 -23.23
N ILE A 211 3.66 -5.78 -22.03
CA ILE A 211 3.81 -6.98 -21.18
C ILE A 211 2.45 -7.46 -20.68
N LEU A 212 1.58 -6.51 -20.33
CA LEU A 212 0.25 -6.77 -19.78
C LEU A 212 -0.82 -6.92 -20.88
N SER A 213 -0.46 -6.74 -22.16
CA SER A 213 -1.39 -6.92 -23.28
C SER A 213 -2.01 -8.31 -23.26
N PHE A 214 -3.30 -8.39 -23.57
CA PHE A 214 -4.06 -9.64 -23.57
C PHE A 214 -3.48 -10.69 -24.52
N GLN A 215 -2.79 -10.27 -25.58
CA GLN A 215 -2.15 -11.14 -26.57
C GLN A 215 -0.86 -11.79 -26.05
N ASN A 216 -0.26 -11.25 -24.98
CA ASN A 216 1.01 -11.73 -24.44
C ASN A 216 0.77 -12.83 -23.39
N THR A 217 0.77 -14.08 -23.84
CA THR A 217 0.64 -15.26 -22.95
C THR A 217 1.83 -15.43 -22.00
N THR A 218 2.99 -14.85 -22.31
CA THR A 218 4.16 -14.82 -21.43
C THR A 218 4.16 -13.66 -20.43
N GLY A 219 3.16 -12.79 -20.48
CA GLY A 219 3.03 -11.59 -19.65
C GLY A 219 3.26 -11.83 -18.15
N PRO A 220 2.71 -12.89 -17.52
CA PRO A 220 2.97 -13.20 -16.12
C PRO A 220 4.45 -13.44 -15.79
N LEU A 221 5.19 -14.13 -16.67
CA LEU A 221 6.61 -14.42 -16.47
C LEU A 221 7.47 -13.17 -16.66
N GLU A 222 7.15 -12.34 -17.65
CA GLU A 222 7.83 -11.06 -17.89
C GLU A 222 7.57 -10.09 -16.73
N THR A 223 6.31 -10.00 -16.27
CA THR A 223 5.93 -9.22 -15.09
C THR A 223 6.70 -9.70 -13.86
N MET A 224 6.83 -11.01 -13.65
CA MET A 224 7.58 -11.59 -12.53
C MET A 224 9.05 -11.18 -12.57
N ALA A 225 9.69 -11.24 -13.74
CA ALA A 225 11.09 -10.89 -13.91
C ALA A 225 11.37 -9.42 -13.60
N LEU A 226 10.48 -8.50 -14.01
CA LEU A 226 10.64 -7.07 -13.81
C LEU A 226 10.24 -6.60 -12.41
N THR A 227 9.19 -7.19 -11.84
CA THR A 227 8.61 -6.71 -10.57
C THR A 227 9.19 -7.39 -9.34
N GLY A 228 9.74 -8.60 -9.47
CA GLY A 228 10.30 -9.39 -8.37
C GLY A 228 11.25 -8.61 -7.43
N PRO A 229 12.23 -7.86 -7.95
CA PRO A 229 13.16 -7.13 -7.12
C PRO A 229 12.72 -5.67 -6.84
N GLN A 230 11.65 -5.20 -7.49
CA GLN A 230 11.12 -3.84 -7.39
C GLN A 230 10.08 -3.73 -6.26
N MET A 231 10.21 -2.69 -5.44
CA MET A 231 9.16 -2.31 -4.49
C MET A 231 7.99 -1.68 -5.25
N VAL A 232 6.82 -2.32 -5.17
CA VAL A 232 5.55 -1.73 -5.58
C VAL A 232 4.79 -1.35 -4.31
N THR A 233 4.63 -0.05 -4.07
CA THR A 233 3.90 0.43 -2.89
C THR A 233 2.42 0.03 -2.96
N PRO A 234 1.75 -0.12 -1.82
CA PRO A 234 0.29 -0.27 -1.73
C PRO A 234 -0.51 0.58 -2.73
N ILE A 235 -0.10 1.83 -2.92
CA ILE A 235 -0.78 2.83 -3.76
C ILE A 235 -0.43 2.64 -5.24
N THR A 236 0.85 2.41 -5.54
CA THR A 236 1.29 2.08 -6.90
C THR A 236 0.60 0.81 -7.39
N PHE A 237 0.51 -0.21 -6.54
CA PHE A 237 -0.19 -1.46 -6.86
C PHE A 237 -1.65 -1.19 -7.20
N THR A 238 -2.35 -0.44 -6.36
CA THR A 238 -3.77 -0.14 -6.62
C THR A 238 -4.00 0.68 -7.89
N MET A 239 -3.11 1.63 -8.21
CA MET A 239 -3.17 2.39 -9.46
C MET A 239 -2.91 1.48 -10.67
N ALA A 240 -1.90 0.61 -10.59
CA ALA A 240 -1.59 -0.34 -11.66
C ALA A 240 -2.75 -1.32 -11.90
N VAL A 241 -3.35 -1.84 -10.82
CA VAL A 241 -4.50 -2.75 -10.91
C VAL A 241 -5.74 -2.04 -11.46
N SER A 242 -5.98 -0.78 -11.07
CA SER A 242 -7.02 0.07 -11.65
C SER A 242 -6.85 0.21 -13.16
N ALA A 243 -5.63 0.56 -13.59
CA ALA A 243 -5.31 0.71 -15.00
C ALA A 243 -5.47 -0.61 -15.77
N ILE A 244 -5.00 -1.72 -15.21
CA ILE A 244 -5.17 -3.06 -15.80
C ILE A 244 -6.65 -3.37 -16.01
N HIS A 245 -7.51 -3.03 -15.04
CA HIS A 245 -8.94 -3.25 -15.17
C HIS A 245 -9.57 -2.34 -16.22
N SER A 246 -9.29 -1.03 -16.19
CA SER A 246 -9.93 -0.03 -17.06
C SER A 246 -9.54 -0.17 -18.54
N THR A 247 -8.34 -0.69 -18.81
CA THR A 247 -7.82 -0.90 -20.18
C THR A 247 -7.98 -2.35 -20.65
N HIS A 248 -8.64 -3.20 -19.86
CA HIS A 248 -8.82 -4.64 -20.13
C HIS A 248 -7.51 -5.40 -20.41
N LEU A 249 -6.43 -5.01 -19.73
CA LEU A 249 -5.17 -5.74 -19.76
C LEU A 249 -5.28 -7.07 -18.98
N ALA A 250 -4.28 -7.93 -19.11
CA ALA A 250 -4.25 -9.25 -18.50
C ALA A 250 -4.25 -9.17 -16.96
N PHE A 251 -5.44 -9.36 -16.37
CA PHE A 251 -5.65 -9.39 -14.91
C PHE A 251 -4.73 -10.42 -14.20
N ALA A 252 -4.39 -11.51 -14.87
CA ALA A 252 -3.45 -12.52 -14.39
C ALA A 252 -2.11 -11.91 -13.93
N CYS A 253 -1.58 -10.90 -14.62
CA CYS A 253 -0.32 -10.26 -14.26
C CYS A 253 -0.42 -9.41 -12.99
N ALA A 254 -1.62 -8.92 -12.64
CA ALA A 254 -1.86 -8.21 -11.40
C ALA A 254 -1.62 -9.10 -10.16
N ILE A 255 -1.85 -10.41 -10.26
CA ILE A 255 -1.55 -11.38 -9.20
C ILE A 255 -0.04 -11.49 -8.96
N VAL A 256 0.74 -11.44 -10.05
CA VAL A 256 2.21 -11.42 -9.97
C VAL A 256 2.68 -10.12 -9.31
N LEU A 257 2.13 -8.97 -9.74
CA LEU A 257 2.39 -7.67 -9.11
C LEU A 257 2.06 -7.67 -7.61
N GLN A 258 0.95 -8.29 -7.22
CA GLN A 258 0.56 -8.41 -5.81
C GLN A 258 1.62 -9.21 -5.04
N LEU A 259 1.86 -10.46 -5.45
CA LEU A 259 2.68 -11.38 -4.69
C LEU A 259 4.17 -11.03 -4.70
N LEU A 260 4.68 -10.42 -5.77
CA LEU A 260 6.11 -10.11 -5.89
C LEU A 260 6.42 -8.63 -5.73
N GLY A 261 5.59 -7.73 -6.26
CA GLY A 261 5.84 -6.29 -6.11
C GLY A 261 5.48 -5.76 -4.72
N VAL A 262 4.37 -6.24 -4.13
CA VAL A 262 3.88 -5.71 -2.83
C VAL A 262 4.47 -6.46 -1.64
N ALA A 263 4.57 -7.79 -1.71
CA ALA A 263 5.12 -8.59 -0.60
C ALA A 263 6.65 -8.61 -0.58
N TRP A 264 7.28 -8.67 -1.75
CA TRP A 264 8.73 -8.73 -1.89
C TRP A 264 9.29 -7.41 -2.39
N CYS A 265 10.52 -7.13 -1.96
CA CYS A 265 11.39 -6.15 -2.58
C CYS A 265 12.83 -6.52 -2.22
N ALA A 266 13.81 -5.93 -2.88
CA ALA A 266 15.21 -6.23 -2.56
C ALA A 266 15.54 -5.98 -1.07
N GLY A 267 14.92 -4.97 -0.44
CA GLY A 267 15.07 -4.69 0.98
C GLY A 267 14.57 -5.82 1.89
N THR A 268 13.38 -6.38 1.61
CA THR A 268 12.84 -7.50 2.39
C THR A 268 13.66 -8.78 2.17
N VAL A 269 14.08 -9.06 0.93
CA VAL A 269 14.96 -10.21 0.63
C VAL A 269 16.23 -10.16 1.46
N LEU A 270 16.91 -9.00 1.47
CA LEU A 270 18.18 -8.84 2.19
C LEU A 270 17.98 -8.86 3.70
N ALA A 271 16.90 -8.25 4.20
CA ALA A 271 16.57 -8.31 5.61
C ALA A 271 16.22 -9.74 6.07
N MET A 272 15.42 -10.49 5.30
CA MET A 272 15.09 -11.89 5.58
C MET A 272 16.34 -12.78 5.53
N ARG A 273 17.24 -12.55 4.56
CA ARG A 273 18.53 -13.24 4.48
C ARG A 273 19.35 -13.04 5.76
N SER A 274 19.33 -11.84 6.34
CA SER A 274 20.05 -11.55 7.58
C SER A 274 19.46 -12.27 8.81
N VAL A 275 18.17 -12.62 8.78
CA VAL A 275 17.46 -13.24 9.91
C VAL A 275 17.43 -14.77 9.79
N TRP A 276 17.20 -15.32 8.60
CA TRP A 276 17.01 -16.75 8.38
C TRP A 276 18.13 -17.44 7.62
N GLY A 277 19.04 -16.68 7.01
CA GLY A 277 20.05 -17.20 6.09
C GLY A 277 19.54 -17.31 4.64
N THR A 278 20.48 -17.45 3.71
CA THR A 278 20.23 -17.43 2.26
C THR A 278 19.33 -18.56 1.78
N GLN A 279 19.56 -19.80 2.25
CA GLN A 279 18.83 -20.97 1.76
C GLN A 279 17.31 -20.85 2.00
N ARG A 280 16.92 -20.36 3.17
CA ARG A 280 15.50 -20.24 3.57
C ARG A 280 14.82 -19.09 2.85
N THR A 281 15.50 -17.95 2.70
CA THR A 281 15.01 -16.83 1.90
C THR A 281 14.82 -17.24 0.45
N LEU A 282 15.77 -17.98 -0.13
CA LEU A 282 15.65 -18.51 -1.50
C LEU A 282 14.50 -19.52 -1.64
N ALA A 283 14.30 -20.40 -0.66
CA ALA A 283 13.19 -21.35 -0.67
C ALA A 283 11.82 -20.63 -0.67
N LEU A 284 11.67 -19.61 0.18
CA LEU A 284 10.46 -18.79 0.20
C LEU A 284 10.26 -18.03 -1.10
N LEU A 285 11.32 -17.39 -1.62
CA LEU A 285 11.24 -16.67 -2.89
C LEU A 285 10.85 -17.61 -4.04
N LEU A 286 11.48 -18.78 -4.14
CA LEU A 286 11.18 -19.79 -5.15
C LEU A 286 9.71 -20.22 -5.08
N VAL A 287 9.20 -20.49 -3.88
CA VAL A 287 7.80 -20.86 -3.68
C VAL A 287 6.87 -19.72 -4.08
N THR A 288 7.20 -18.46 -3.76
CA THR A 288 6.40 -17.31 -4.22
C THR A 288 6.40 -17.21 -5.73
N LEU A 289 7.54 -17.40 -6.41
CA LEU A 289 7.63 -17.37 -7.87
C LEU A 289 6.78 -18.46 -8.52
N VAL A 290 6.88 -19.70 -8.02
CA VAL A 290 6.06 -20.84 -8.51
C VAL A 290 4.59 -20.61 -8.25
N LEU A 291 4.22 -20.10 -7.06
CA LEU A 291 2.84 -19.83 -6.73
C LEU A 291 2.26 -18.70 -7.59
N ALA A 292 2.97 -17.58 -7.70
CA ALA A 292 2.54 -16.42 -8.46
C ALA A 292 2.29 -16.77 -9.92
N THR A 293 3.20 -17.51 -10.54
CA THR A 293 3.05 -17.97 -11.93
C THR A 293 1.90 -18.97 -12.08
N THR A 294 1.83 -19.97 -11.20
CA THR A 294 0.78 -21.01 -11.26
C THR A 294 -0.62 -20.41 -11.10
N VAL A 295 -0.81 -19.56 -10.10
CA VAL A 295 -2.10 -18.90 -9.84
C VAL A 295 -2.43 -17.90 -10.94
N SER A 296 -1.43 -17.17 -11.45
CA SER A 296 -1.61 -16.25 -12.58
C SER A 296 -2.08 -16.97 -13.85
N TYR A 297 -1.40 -18.06 -14.26
CA TYR A 297 -1.80 -18.86 -15.41
C TYR A 297 -3.14 -19.60 -15.21
N GLY A 298 -3.42 -20.05 -13.99
CA GLY A 298 -4.73 -20.60 -13.64
C GLY A 298 -5.84 -19.56 -13.80
N THR A 299 -5.59 -18.33 -13.35
CA THR A 299 -6.52 -17.20 -13.52
C THR A 299 -6.70 -16.85 -14.98
N TYR A 300 -5.62 -16.83 -15.77
CA TYR A 300 -5.66 -16.59 -17.21
C TYR A 300 -6.54 -17.61 -17.94
N SER A 301 -6.53 -18.86 -17.48
CA SER A 301 -7.33 -19.95 -18.05
C SER A 301 -8.80 -19.90 -17.62
N LEU A 302 -9.08 -19.50 -16.37
CA LEU A 302 -10.44 -19.39 -15.83
C LEU A 302 -11.16 -18.11 -16.30
N PHE A 303 -10.41 -17.03 -16.48
CA PHE A 303 -10.91 -15.71 -16.84
C PHE A 303 -10.06 -15.17 -18.01
N PRO A 304 -10.28 -15.68 -19.24
CA PRO A 304 -9.53 -15.22 -20.40
C PRO A 304 -9.72 -13.72 -20.58
N PRO A 305 -8.64 -12.97 -20.87
CA PRO A 305 -8.73 -11.53 -21.05
C PRO A 305 -9.59 -11.19 -22.28
N SER A 306 -10.39 -10.12 -22.16
CA SER A 306 -11.18 -9.57 -23.27
C SER A 306 -10.32 -8.58 -24.06
N PRO A 307 -10.50 -8.45 -25.39
CA PRO A 307 -9.83 -7.39 -26.16
C PRO A 307 -10.16 -6.03 -25.54
N GLY A 308 -9.13 -5.23 -25.31
CA GLY A 308 -9.21 -3.87 -24.77
C GLY A 308 -8.59 -2.86 -25.71
N ASP A 309 -8.98 -1.58 -25.56
CA ASP A 309 -8.31 -0.47 -26.22
C ASP A 309 -7.04 -0.12 -25.43
N GLU A 310 -5.88 -0.17 -26.09
CA GLU A 310 -4.56 0.01 -25.47
C GLU A 310 -4.22 1.48 -25.12
N GLU A 311 -5.15 2.45 -25.31
CA GLU A 311 -4.79 3.87 -25.43
C GLU A 311 -4.73 4.72 -24.13
N GLU A 312 -5.11 4.21 -22.94
CA GLU A 312 -5.04 5.00 -21.69
C GLU A 312 -4.32 4.27 -20.52
N THR A 313 -2.99 4.18 -20.57
CA THR A 313 -2.18 3.35 -19.64
C THR A 313 -1.31 4.11 -18.62
N HIS A 314 -1.56 5.41 -18.40
CA HIS A 314 -0.74 6.23 -17.48
C HIS A 314 -0.60 5.67 -16.05
N GLY A 315 -1.54 4.84 -15.58
CA GLY A 315 -1.43 4.18 -14.27
C GLY A 315 -0.25 3.22 -14.15
N LEU A 316 0.29 2.72 -15.27
CA LEU A 316 1.43 1.81 -15.33
C LEU A 316 2.78 2.53 -15.49
N ASP A 317 2.77 3.82 -15.82
CA ASP A 317 3.99 4.64 -15.97
C ASP A 317 4.81 4.65 -14.67
N THR A 318 4.13 4.44 -13.55
CA THR A 318 4.73 4.35 -12.21
C THR A 318 5.62 3.13 -11.99
N LEU A 319 5.47 2.08 -12.81
CA LEU A 319 6.26 0.85 -12.77
C LEU A 319 7.45 0.89 -13.73
N ALA A 320 7.47 1.86 -14.65
CA ALA A 320 8.48 2.03 -15.67
C ALA A 320 9.12 3.41 -15.60
N ARG A 321 10.04 3.66 -16.52
CA ARG A 321 10.60 4.97 -16.72
C ARG A 321 9.58 5.93 -17.36
N PRO A 322 9.46 7.18 -16.87
CA PRO A 322 8.62 8.20 -17.51
C PRO A 322 9.15 8.63 -18.88
N TYR A 323 8.23 9.03 -19.76
CA TYR A 323 8.55 9.59 -21.08
C TYR A 323 9.36 10.89 -20.91
N HIS A 324 10.54 10.94 -21.54
CA HIS A 324 11.40 12.13 -21.67
C HIS A 324 12.08 12.72 -20.41
N ALA A 325 12.16 11.99 -19.29
CA ALA A 325 12.86 12.51 -18.10
C ALA A 325 14.35 12.81 -18.37
N THR A 326 14.69 14.09 -18.40
CA THR A 326 16.05 14.64 -18.55
C THR A 326 16.44 15.43 -17.30
N PHE A 327 17.73 15.74 -17.11
CA PHE A 327 18.15 16.52 -15.95
C PHE A 327 17.52 17.92 -15.91
N ASP A 328 17.32 18.54 -17.08
CA ASP A 328 16.68 19.85 -17.20
C ASP A 328 15.23 19.83 -16.68
N GLN A 329 14.54 18.69 -16.81
CA GLN A 329 13.17 18.50 -16.36
C GLN A 329 13.08 17.88 -14.96
N PHE A 330 14.20 17.57 -14.30
CA PHE A 330 14.20 16.86 -13.02
C PHE A 330 13.40 17.61 -11.94
N SER A 331 13.57 18.91 -11.80
CA SER A 331 12.84 19.72 -10.80
C SER A 331 11.34 19.77 -11.09
N LEU A 332 10.95 19.87 -12.36
CA LEU A 332 9.55 19.83 -12.78
C LEU A 332 8.95 18.45 -12.53
N ALA A 333 9.64 17.39 -12.95
CA ALA A 333 9.17 16.02 -12.75
C ALA A 333 9.07 15.68 -11.25
N LEU A 334 10.06 16.09 -10.45
CA LEU A 334 10.04 15.90 -9.00
C LEU A 334 8.90 16.70 -8.35
N SER A 335 8.72 17.97 -8.72
CA SER A 335 7.63 18.79 -8.18
C SER A 335 6.27 18.26 -8.59
N GLN A 336 6.10 17.78 -9.82
CA GLN A 336 4.88 17.10 -10.25
C GLN A 336 4.61 15.87 -9.40
N GLN A 337 5.61 15.00 -9.19
CA GLN A 337 5.45 13.81 -8.34
C GLN A 337 5.11 14.19 -6.89
N LEU A 338 5.77 15.18 -6.32
CA LEU A 338 5.49 15.65 -4.94
C LEU A 338 4.13 16.35 -4.82
N ASN A 339 3.68 17.09 -5.83
CA ASN A 339 2.38 17.75 -5.82
C ASN A 339 1.21 16.75 -5.87
N HIS A 340 1.44 15.54 -6.38
CA HIS A 340 0.46 14.45 -6.35
C HIS A 340 0.50 13.64 -5.04
N THR A 341 1.35 14.01 -4.07
CA THR A 341 1.41 13.30 -2.78
C THR A 341 0.36 13.83 -1.82
N ASP A 342 -0.39 12.91 -1.22
CA ASP A 342 -1.40 13.26 -0.21
C ASP A 342 -0.75 13.90 1.02
N LEU A 343 -1.50 14.77 1.71
CA LEU A 343 -1.08 15.44 2.95
C LEU A 343 -0.58 14.45 4.02
N ILE A 344 -1.16 13.25 4.05
CA ILE A 344 -0.75 12.17 4.96
C ILE A 344 0.67 11.68 4.65
N MET A 345 1.05 11.57 3.37
CA MET A 345 2.41 11.15 2.97
C MET A 345 3.44 12.23 3.30
N GLN A 346 3.08 13.50 3.09
CA GLN A 346 3.94 14.63 3.41
C GLN A 346 4.16 14.74 4.93
N ALA A 347 3.09 14.59 5.71
CA ALA A 347 3.16 14.52 7.16
C ALA A 347 4.00 13.31 7.62
N GLY A 348 3.77 12.13 7.03
CA GLY A 348 4.54 10.92 7.31
C GLY A 348 6.04 11.10 7.03
N THR A 349 6.39 11.73 5.91
CA THR A 349 7.78 12.02 5.52
C THR A 349 8.43 13.01 6.50
N THR A 350 7.71 14.06 6.88
CA THR A 350 8.20 15.06 7.84
C THR A 350 8.43 14.44 9.21
N LEU A 351 7.47 13.68 9.71
CA LEU A 351 7.59 12.97 11.00
C LEU A 351 8.69 11.91 10.98
N LEU A 352 8.85 11.19 9.88
CA LEU A 352 9.96 10.24 9.71
C LEU A 352 11.31 10.97 9.74
N GLY A 353 11.42 12.12 9.09
CA GLY A 353 12.62 12.97 9.15
C GLY A 353 12.95 13.43 10.58
N ILE A 354 11.95 13.90 11.32
CA ILE A 354 12.10 14.25 12.75
C ILE A 354 12.56 13.04 13.56
N LEU A 355 11.99 11.86 13.31
CA LEU A 355 12.35 10.64 14.00
C LEU A 355 13.79 10.20 13.70
N VAL A 356 14.25 10.34 12.45
CA VAL A 356 15.65 10.10 12.06
C VAL A 356 16.59 11.04 12.82
N LEU A 357 16.27 12.34 12.87
CA LEU A 357 17.05 13.34 13.64
C LEU A 357 17.07 12.97 15.13
N TRP A 358 15.94 12.57 15.69
CA TRP A 358 15.85 12.07 17.07
C TRP A 358 16.74 10.84 17.29
N GLY A 359 16.73 9.88 16.36
CA GLY A 359 17.60 8.71 16.44
C GLY A 359 19.09 9.05 16.42
N ILE A 360 19.50 10.06 15.63
CA ILE A 360 20.86 10.59 15.65
C ILE A 360 21.19 11.19 17.02
N VAL A 361 20.26 11.93 17.63
CA VAL A 361 20.42 12.47 18.99
C VAL A 361 20.54 11.36 20.04
N VAL A 362 19.67 10.35 19.98
CA VAL A 362 19.71 9.17 20.88
C VAL A 362 21.07 8.49 20.80
N ARG A 363 21.59 8.28 19.59
CA ARG A 363 22.86 7.57 19.38
C ARG A 363 24.08 8.42 19.74
N SER A 364 24.08 9.70 19.40
CA SER A 364 25.20 10.62 19.70
C SER A 364 25.31 10.95 21.19
N ARG A 365 24.18 11.09 21.89
CA ARG A 365 24.15 11.34 23.34
C ARG A 365 24.14 10.07 24.19
N GLY A 366 24.10 8.90 23.56
CA GLY A 366 24.05 7.61 24.26
C GLY A 366 22.84 7.50 25.21
N LEU A 367 21.68 8.02 24.80
CA LEU A 367 20.47 7.99 25.62
C LEU A 367 20.08 6.54 25.89
N ARG A 368 19.87 6.21 27.17
CA ARG A 368 19.53 4.86 27.65
C ARG A 368 18.07 4.77 28.04
N PHE A 369 17.58 3.54 28.14
CA PHE A 369 16.30 3.26 28.77
C PHE A 369 16.32 3.78 30.20
N ARG A 370 15.18 4.37 30.60
CA ARG A 370 14.97 4.83 31.95
C ARG A 370 14.45 3.66 32.78
N GLU A 371 15.16 3.41 33.87
CA GLU A 371 14.78 2.48 34.94
C GLU A 371 14.25 3.35 36.07
N ASP A 372 12.93 3.54 36.16
CA ASP A 372 12.35 4.15 37.35
C ASP A 372 11.98 3.03 38.33
N PRO A 373 12.75 2.80 39.41
CA PRO A 373 12.30 1.90 40.46
C PRO A 373 11.11 2.56 41.16
N ILE A 374 9.93 1.96 41.09
CA ILE A 374 8.83 2.35 41.97
C ILE A 374 9.20 1.88 43.38
N PRO A 375 9.36 2.78 44.36
CA PRO A 375 9.43 2.36 45.76
C PRO A 375 8.13 1.63 46.07
N ALA A 376 8.20 0.38 46.55
CA ALA A 376 7.03 -0.48 46.81
C ALA A 376 5.91 0.17 47.66
N ALA A 377 6.20 1.27 48.34
CA ALA A 377 5.27 2.09 49.10
C ALA A 377 4.31 2.95 48.24
N GLU A 378 4.70 3.38 47.03
CA GLU A 378 3.86 4.25 46.17
C GLU A 378 2.87 3.48 45.27
N ALA A 379 3.14 2.19 45.00
CA ALA A 379 2.28 1.33 44.18
C ALA A 379 0.86 1.14 44.79
N LYS A 380 0.72 1.28 46.13
CA LYS A 380 -0.58 1.22 46.81
C LYS A 380 -1.28 2.58 46.94
N ALA A 381 -0.57 3.69 46.78
CA ALA A 381 -1.06 5.02 47.16
C ALA A 381 -1.70 5.81 46.00
N SER A 382 -1.48 5.43 44.74
CA SER A 382 -2.07 6.12 43.58
C SER A 382 -3.10 5.27 42.82
N ALA A 383 -4.06 4.70 43.55
CA ALA A 383 -5.27 4.10 42.96
C ALA A 383 -6.24 5.16 42.41
N GLY A 384 -5.73 6.14 41.66
CA GLY A 384 -6.56 7.00 40.85
C GLY A 384 -7.21 6.15 39.77
N ARG A 385 -8.51 6.36 39.49
CA ARG A 385 -9.29 5.64 38.46
C ARG A 385 -8.61 5.58 37.08
N TRP A 386 -7.65 6.46 36.81
CA TRP A 386 -6.93 6.60 35.55
C TRP A 386 -5.53 5.94 35.55
N ASN A 387 -5.00 5.51 36.70
CA ASN A 387 -3.68 4.87 36.80
C ASN A 387 -3.84 3.35 36.94
N VAL A 388 -4.39 2.73 35.89
CA VAL A 388 -4.57 1.27 35.83
C VAL A 388 -3.31 0.62 35.28
N GLU A 389 -2.72 -0.30 36.03
CA GLU A 389 -1.60 -1.11 35.54
C GLU A 389 -2.06 -2.01 34.40
N LEU A 390 -1.72 -1.62 33.17
CA LEU A 390 -1.96 -2.46 32.00
C LEU A 390 -0.87 -3.53 31.91
N THR A 391 -1.31 -4.79 31.88
CA THR A 391 -0.45 -5.93 31.57
C THR A 391 0.20 -5.73 30.19
N PRO A 392 1.41 -6.28 29.96
CA PRO A 392 2.10 -6.19 28.66
C PRO A 392 1.23 -6.59 27.46
N GLY A 393 0.41 -7.63 27.61
CA GLY A 393 -0.55 -8.05 26.58
C GLY A 393 -1.66 -7.03 26.32
N GLN A 394 -2.19 -6.38 27.36
CA GLN A 394 -3.19 -5.31 27.20
C GLN A 394 -2.62 -4.08 26.51
N VAL A 395 -1.33 -3.78 26.68
CA VAL A 395 -0.65 -2.69 25.95
C VAL A 395 -0.48 -3.03 24.47
N GLY A 396 -0.11 -4.28 24.15
CA GLY A 396 -0.04 -4.73 22.76
C GLY A 396 -1.41 -4.65 22.08
N ILE A 397 -2.46 -5.11 22.76
CA ILE A 397 -3.84 -5.03 22.27
C ILE A 397 -4.30 -3.58 22.15
N SER A 398 -3.99 -2.71 23.12
CA SER A 398 -4.39 -1.30 23.05
C SER A 398 -3.66 -0.57 21.93
N LEU A 399 -2.40 -0.89 21.64
CA LEU A 399 -1.67 -0.32 20.51
C LEU A 399 -2.28 -0.74 19.17
N ILE A 400 -2.60 -2.03 19.00
CA ILE A 400 -3.30 -2.53 17.81
C ILE A 400 -4.70 -1.88 17.72
N GLY A 401 -5.42 -1.76 18.84
CA GLY A 401 -6.72 -1.11 18.90
C GLY A 401 -6.65 0.36 18.51
N VAL A 402 -5.67 1.11 19.01
CA VAL A 402 -5.45 2.52 18.66
C VAL A 402 -5.03 2.65 17.19
N ALA A 403 -4.17 1.76 16.68
CA ALA A 403 -3.82 1.73 15.27
C ALA A 403 -5.04 1.46 14.39
N ALA A 404 -5.88 0.48 14.75
CA ALA A 404 -7.12 0.16 14.05
C ALA A 404 -8.12 1.34 14.09
N VAL A 405 -8.31 1.97 15.25
CA VAL A 405 -9.16 3.17 15.37
C VAL A 405 -8.60 4.33 14.55
N GLY A 406 -7.27 4.51 14.56
CA GLY A 406 -6.59 5.52 13.76
C GLY A 406 -6.78 5.29 12.26
N ILE A 407 -6.70 4.04 11.80
CA ILE A 407 -7.01 3.65 10.42
C ILE A 407 -8.48 3.93 10.11
N ILE A 408 -9.41 3.54 10.98
CA ILE A 408 -10.84 3.82 10.77
C ILE A 408 -11.06 5.34 10.66
N MET A 409 -10.51 6.14 11.58
CA MET A 409 -10.61 7.60 11.50
C MET A 409 -9.99 8.16 10.20
N LEU A 410 -8.83 7.64 9.79
CA LEU A 410 -8.20 8.00 8.53
C LEU A 410 -9.11 7.68 7.35
N MET A 411 -9.77 6.53 7.35
CA MET A 411 -10.72 6.12 6.32
C MET A 411 -11.92 7.06 6.26
N TYR A 412 -12.47 7.45 7.40
CA TYR A 412 -13.55 8.44 7.47
C TYR A 412 -13.10 9.82 6.97
N SER A 413 -11.83 10.17 7.15
CA SER A 413 -11.27 11.43 6.62
C SER A 413 -11.00 11.40 5.12
N ILE A 414 -10.56 10.26 4.58
CA ILE A 414 -10.20 10.13 3.15
C ILE A 414 -11.44 9.94 2.28
N PHE A 415 -12.40 9.16 2.74
CA PHE A 415 -13.63 8.88 2.02
C PHE A 415 -14.75 9.74 2.59
N PRO A 416 -15.09 10.87 1.95
CA PRO A 416 -16.12 11.78 2.46
C PRO A 416 -17.49 11.11 2.51
N GLY A 417 -18.42 11.72 3.27
CA GLY A 417 -19.82 11.27 3.26
C GLY A 417 -20.44 11.40 1.87
N VAL A 418 -21.59 10.76 1.64
CA VAL A 418 -22.31 10.86 0.35
C VAL A 418 -22.64 12.31 0.02
N GLU A 419 -23.16 13.05 1.00
CA GLU A 419 -23.55 14.46 0.84
C GLU A 419 -22.33 15.34 0.53
N GLU A 420 -21.24 15.17 1.27
CA GLU A 420 -19.96 15.86 1.02
C GLU A 420 -19.35 15.48 -0.34
N SER A 421 -19.47 14.22 -0.76
CA SER A 421 -19.05 13.77 -2.10
C SER A 421 -19.82 14.50 -3.19
N PHE A 422 -21.15 14.66 -3.04
CA PHE A 422 -21.96 15.44 -3.98
C PHE A 422 -21.62 16.93 -3.95
N GLU A 423 -21.29 17.50 -2.79
CA GLU A 423 -20.81 18.89 -2.73
C GLU A 423 -19.48 19.08 -3.46
N GLN A 424 -18.54 18.14 -3.28
CA GLN A 424 -17.26 18.15 -4.01
C GLN A 424 -17.48 17.95 -5.51
N MET A 425 -18.32 16.97 -5.89
CA MET A 425 -18.67 16.74 -7.30
C MET A 425 -19.37 17.96 -7.91
N LYS A 426 -20.24 18.66 -7.18
CA LYS A 426 -20.91 19.87 -7.66
C LYS A 426 -19.91 20.98 -8.03
N LYS A 427 -18.81 21.11 -7.28
CA LYS A 427 -17.74 22.08 -7.59
C LYS A 427 -17.02 21.70 -8.89
N VAL A 428 -16.65 20.43 -9.04
CA VAL A 428 -15.90 19.96 -10.22
C VAL A 428 -16.79 19.83 -11.46
N SER A 429 -18.07 19.47 -11.28
CA SER A 429 -19.01 19.25 -12.38
C SER A 429 -19.34 20.52 -13.14
N ALA A 430 -19.43 21.66 -12.45
CA ALA A 430 -19.63 22.95 -13.09
C ALA A 430 -18.48 23.26 -14.07
N ASP A 431 -17.23 23.11 -13.61
CA ASP A 431 -16.04 23.34 -14.44
C ASP A 431 -15.94 22.34 -15.59
N ALA A 432 -16.22 21.06 -15.31
CA ALA A 432 -16.21 20.00 -16.32
C ALA A 432 -17.24 20.24 -17.42
N VAL A 433 -18.49 20.57 -17.06
CA VAL A 433 -19.56 20.83 -18.03
C VAL A 433 -19.29 22.11 -18.83
N ILE A 434 -18.74 23.15 -18.22
CA ILE A 434 -18.32 24.36 -18.97
C ILE A 434 -17.21 24.01 -19.96
N ALA A 435 -16.20 23.25 -19.54
CA ALA A 435 -15.10 22.83 -20.41
C ALA A 435 -15.57 21.97 -21.58
N VAL A 436 -16.50 21.03 -21.32
CA VAL A 436 -17.20 20.25 -22.35
C VAL A 436 -17.94 21.22 -23.27
N LYS A 437 -18.89 22.02 -22.78
CA LYS A 437 -19.74 22.92 -23.60
C LYS A 437 -18.98 23.97 -24.41
N THR A 438 -17.77 24.33 -24.00
CA THR A 438 -16.90 25.28 -24.71
C THR A 438 -15.89 24.60 -25.64
N ASN A 439 -16.02 23.28 -25.84
CA ASN A 439 -15.17 22.45 -26.67
C ASN A 439 -13.67 22.60 -26.36
N LYS A 440 -13.32 22.79 -25.09
CA LYS A 440 -11.92 22.88 -24.64
C LYS A 440 -11.41 21.49 -24.28
N THR A 441 -11.10 20.69 -25.29
CA THR A 441 -10.78 19.24 -25.18
C THR A 441 -9.86 18.90 -24.01
N HIS A 442 -8.69 19.52 -23.92
CA HIS A 442 -7.71 19.22 -22.87
C HIS A 442 -8.22 19.55 -21.45
N VAL A 443 -8.92 20.69 -21.29
CA VAL A 443 -9.49 21.09 -20.00
C VAL A 443 -10.67 20.19 -19.63
N ALA A 444 -11.49 19.80 -20.61
CA ALA A 444 -12.61 18.89 -20.42
C ALA A 444 -12.13 17.51 -19.96
N GLN A 445 -11.10 16.94 -20.61
CA GLN A 445 -10.51 15.67 -20.20
C GLN A 445 -10.00 15.70 -18.75
N GLN A 446 -9.25 16.74 -18.38
CA GLN A 446 -8.75 16.90 -17.02
C GLN A 446 -9.89 17.00 -16.00
N LYS A 447 -10.90 17.86 -16.25
CA LYS A 447 -12.00 18.08 -15.32
C LYS A 447 -12.98 16.90 -15.22
N LEU A 448 -13.20 16.17 -16.31
CA LEU A 448 -13.97 14.92 -16.28
C LEU A 448 -13.24 13.83 -15.48
N ALA A 449 -11.91 13.75 -15.58
CA ALA A 449 -11.11 12.82 -14.78
C ALA A 449 -11.11 13.19 -13.28
N GLU A 450 -11.01 14.49 -12.96
CA GLU A 450 -11.17 14.97 -11.59
C GLU A 450 -12.56 14.60 -11.04
N TRP A 451 -13.61 14.77 -11.85
CA TRP A 451 -14.99 14.44 -11.44
C TRP A 451 -15.16 12.93 -11.20
N ASP A 452 -14.70 12.07 -12.12
CA ASP A 452 -14.77 10.61 -11.91
C ASP A 452 -13.99 10.18 -10.66
N THR A 453 -12.85 10.82 -10.36
CA THR A 453 -12.08 10.53 -9.15
C THR A 453 -12.88 10.82 -7.88
N VAL A 454 -13.63 11.93 -7.83
CA VAL A 454 -14.50 12.24 -6.69
C VAL A 454 -15.68 11.26 -6.64
N ALA A 455 -16.30 10.97 -7.78
CA ALA A 455 -17.41 10.02 -7.88
C ALA A 455 -17.01 8.59 -7.43
N ALA A 456 -15.78 8.16 -7.73
CA ALA A 456 -15.25 6.85 -7.35
C ALA A 456 -15.05 6.69 -5.84
N ARG A 457 -14.87 7.77 -5.08
CA ARG A 457 -14.73 7.72 -3.62
C ARG A 457 -16.06 7.53 -2.90
N MET A 458 -17.16 7.95 -3.53
CA MET A 458 -18.49 7.98 -2.93
C MET A 458 -19.01 6.59 -2.50
N PRO A 459 -18.89 5.50 -3.30
CA PRO A 459 -19.31 4.16 -2.87
C PRO A 459 -18.64 3.70 -1.57
N VAL A 460 -17.35 4.01 -1.39
CA VAL A 460 -16.61 3.64 -0.17
C VAL A 460 -17.09 4.48 1.00
N GLY A 461 -17.18 5.79 0.81
CA GLY A 461 -17.67 6.71 1.83
C GLY A 461 -19.08 6.36 2.29
N TRP A 462 -19.89 5.82 1.37
CA TRP A 462 -21.20 5.24 1.64
C TRP A 462 -21.10 3.98 2.50
N VAL A 463 -20.35 2.96 2.06
CA VAL A 463 -20.20 1.69 2.79
C VAL A 463 -19.73 1.91 4.22
N LEU A 464 -18.81 2.85 4.42
CA LEU A 464 -18.30 3.18 5.75
C LEU A 464 -19.34 3.80 6.69
N ARG A 465 -20.30 4.57 6.18
CA ARG A 465 -21.24 5.35 7.02
C ARG A 465 -22.66 4.80 7.05
N MET A 466 -23.12 4.25 5.94
CA MET A 466 -24.52 3.92 5.67
C MET A 466 -24.71 2.45 5.27
N GLY A 467 -23.63 1.66 5.14
CA GLY A 467 -23.68 0.26 4.72
C GLY A 467 -23.69 0.07 3.20
N VAL A 468 -24.03 -1.13 2.71
CA VAL A 468 -23.99 -1.40 1.25
C VAL A 468 -25.11 -0.63 0.54
N PRO A 469 -24.82 0.13 -0.55
CA PRO A 469 -25.85 0.84 -1.31
C PRO A 469 -26.85 -0.14 -1.93
N ASN A 470 -28.10 0.28 -2.08
CA ASN A 470 -29.10 -0.55 -2.74
C ASN A 470 -28.79 -0.70 -4.24
N SER A 471 -29.41 -1.68 -4.91
CA SER A 471 -29.13 -1.96 -6.33
C SER A 471 -29.39 -0.77 -7.24
N GLN A 472 -30.40 0.05 -6.95
CA GLN A 472 -30.72 1.26 -7.71
C GLN A 472 -29.62 2.33 -7.57
N GLN A 473 -29.22 2.66 -6.34
CA GLN A 473 -28.12 3.59 -6.04
C GLN A 473 -26.82 3.14 -6.69
N ALA A 474 -26.45 1.86 -6.54
CA ALA A 474 -25.26 1.31 -7.16
C ALA A 474 -25.32 1.42 -8.70
N THR A 475 -26.50 1.28 -9.30
CA THR A 475 -26.71 1.41 -10.74
C THR A 475 -26.55 2.86 -11.20
N GLU A 476 -27.17 3.82 -10.51
CA GLU A 476 -27.04 5.26 -10.84
C GLU A 476 -25.61 5.78 -10.70
N ILE A 477 -24.89 5.33 -9.67
CA ILE A 477 -23.48 5.70 -9.49
C ILE A 477 -22.62 5.14 -10.64
N ARG A 478 -22.85 3.88 -11.03
CA ARG A 478 -22.15 3.29 -12.18
C ARG A 478 -22.51 4.02 -13.48
N ALA A 479 -23.78 4.35 -13.69
CA ALA A 479 -24.24 5.06 -14.88
C ALA A 479 -23.60 6.45 -15.00
N LEU A 480 -23.48 7.20 -13.89
CA LEU A 480 -22.76 8.47 -13.87
C LEU A 480 -21.28 8.29 -14.26
N ARG A 481 -20.59 7.33 -13.65
CA ARG A 481 -19.18 7.05 -13.95
C ARG A 481 -18.95 6.58 -15.38
N GLU A 482 -19.85 5.75 -15.89
CA GLU A 482 -19.82 5.27 -17.28
C GLU A 482 -20.02 6.43 -18.27
N LEU A 483 -20.94 7.37 -17.98
CA LEU A 483 -21.17 8.54 -18.81
C LEU A 483 -19.96 9.49 -18.80
N LEU A 484 -19.33 9.71 -17.64
CA LEU A 484 -18.09 10.48 -17.51
C LEU A 484 -16.98 9.86 -18.36
N TRP A 485 -16.80 8.55 -18.27
CA TRP A 485 -15.82 7.81 -19.06
C TRP A 485 -16.09 7.88 -20.57
N LYS A 486 -17.33 7.61 -21.00
CA LYS A 486 -17.73 7.70 -22.43
C LYS A 486 -17.49 9.09 -23.01
N THR A 487 -17.87 10.12 -22.26
CA THR A 487 -17.70 11.52 -22.70
C THR A 487 -16.21 11.83 -22.85
N ARG A 488 -15.39 11.46 -21.87
CA ARG A 488 -13.93 11.64 -21.94
C ARG A 488 -13.33 10.95 -23.18
N LYS A 489 -13.72 9.70 -23.44
CA LYS A 489 -13.24 8.93 -24.60
C LYS A 489 -13.61 9.60 -25.94
N GLN A 490 -14.82 10.15 -26.05
CA GLN A 490 -15.25 10.86 -27.26
C GLN A 490 -14.41 12.10 -27.55
N PHE A 491 -14.07 12.87 -26.52
CA PHE A 491 -13.15 14.02 -26.65
C PHE A 491 -11.73 13.61 -27.05
N THR A 492 -11.31 12.37 -26.78
CA THR A 492 -10.03 11.84 -27.24
C THR A 492 -10.07 11.40 -28.70
N GLN A 493 -11.18 10.79 -29.14
CA GLN A 493 -11.27 10.10 -30.43
C GLN A 493 -11.91 10.92 -31.56
N ALA A 494 -12.68 11.98 -31.26
CA ALA A 494 -13.47 12.70 -32.26
C ALA A 494 -13.49 14.22 -32.04
N GLU A 495 -13.52 14.97 -33.14
CA GLU A 495 -14.02 16.34 -33.14
C GLU A 495 -15.54 16.27 -33.04
N LEU A 496 -16.07 16.43 -31.83
CA LEU A 496 -17.50 16.53 -31.59
C LEU A 496 -18.04 17.84 -32.16
N THR A 497 -19.20 17.79 -32.79
CA THR A 497 -19.91 18.99 -33.23
C THR A 497 -20.40 19.82 -32.04
N ASP A 498 -20.54 21.13 -32.21
CA ASP A 498 -21.06 22.02 -31.14
C ASP A 498 -22.43 21.57 -30.57
N ALA A 499 -23.24 20.89 -31.40
CA ALA A 499 -24.52 20.34 -30.98
C ALA A 499 -24.34 19.13 -30.05
N GLU A 500 -23.51 18.16 -30.44
CA GLU A 500 -23.21 16.96 -29.63
C GLU A 500 -22.53 17.34 -28.30
N VAL A 501 -21.63 18.31 -28.35
CA VAL A 501 -20.95 18.85 -27.16
C VAL A 501 -21.95 19.42 -26.15
N ARG A 502 -22.95 20.19 -26.63
CA ARG A 502 -24.00 20.75 -25.77
C ARG A 502 -24.92 19.67 -25.20
N GLU A 503 -25.30 18.70 -26.03
CA GLU A 503 -26.11 17.55 -25.63
C GLU A 503 -25.41 16.74 -24.52
N ARG A 504 -24.14 16.37 -24.72
CA ARG A 504 -23.33 15.68 -23.69
C ARG A 504 -23.22 16.47 -22.40
N GLY A 505 -23.02 17.77 -22.49
CA GLY A 505 -22.97 18.64 -21.32
C GLY A 505 -24.29 18.66 -20.53
N ASN A 506 -25.44 18.49 -21.21
CA ASN A 506 -26.74 18.40 -20.54
C ASN A 506 -26.97 17.01 -19.95
N GLU A 507 -26.68 15.94 -20.70
CA GLU A 507 -26.77 14.55 -20.21
C GLU A 507 -25.96 14.34 -18.92
N LEU A 508 -24.76 14.92 -18.83
CA LEU A 508 -23.93 14.85 -17.63
C LEU A 508 -24.60 15.51 -16.42
N ILE A 509 -25.26 16.66 -16.61
CA ILE A 509 -25.99 17.34 -15.54
C ILE A 509 -27.19 16.49 -15.10
N ASP A 510 -27.96 15.98 -16.07
CA ASP A 510 -29.16 15.20 -15.80
C ASP A 510 -28.81 13.90 -15.06
N GLN A 511 -27.78 13.19 -15.51
CA GLN A 511 -27.32 11.98 -14.83
C GLN A 511 -26.74 12.27 -13.44
N PHE A 512 -26.05 13.41 -13.27
CA PHE A 512 -25.59 13.84 -11.95
C PHE A 512 -26.76 14.11 -10.99
N GLN A 513 -27.81 14.78 -11.46
CA GLN A 513 -29.01 15.02 -10.64
C GLN A 513 -29.77 13.73 -10.35
N SER A 514 -29.95 12.84 -11.33
CA SER A 514 -30.55 11.52 -11.14
C SER A 514 -29.81 10.73 -10.06
N CYS A 515 -28.48 10.66 -10.18
CA CYS A 515 -27.63 10.00 -9.20
C CYS A 515 -27.76 10.65 -7.81
N ARG A 516 -27.80 11.98 -7.74
CA ARG A 516 -27.99 12.72 -6.48
C ARG A 516 -29.33 12.42 -5.84
N VAL A 517 -30.43 12.44 -6.59
CA VAL A 517 -31.78 12.16 -6.09
C VAL A 517 -31.90 10.72 -5.61
N ALA A 518 -31.36 9.75 -6.36
CA ALA A 518 -31.34 8.35 -5.94
C ALA A 518 -30.55 8.13 -4.64
N CYS A 519 -29.49 8.93 -4.43
CA CYS A 519 -28.58 8.80 -3.31
C CYS A 519 -29.04 9.55 -2.05
N LEU A 520 -29.43 10.82 -2.18
CA LEU A 520 -29.75 11.70 -1.05
C LEU A 520 -31.26 11.91 -0.85
N GLY A 521 -32.09 11.37 -1.75
CA GLY A 521 -33.49 11.73 -1.86
C GLY A 521 -33.68 13.09 -2.52
N ASP A 522 -34.92 13.42 -2.83
CA ASP A 522 -35.29 14.74 -3.35
C ASP A 522 -35.30 15.75 -2.19
N LYS A 523 -34.14 16.30 -1.89
CA LYS A 523 -34.02 17.48 -1.00
C LYS A 523 -34.09 18.71 -1.90
N THR A 524 -35.31 19.14 -2.23
CA THR A 524 -35.61 20.40 -2.93
C THR A 524 -35.09 21.60 -2.17
#